data_AF-A0A2V6DDP6-F1
#
_entry.id   AF-A0A2V6DDP6-F1
#
_cell.length_a   1.000
_cell.length_b   1.000
_cell.length_c   1.000
_cell.angle_alpha   90.00
_cell.angle_beta   90.00
_cell.angle_gamma   90.00
#
_symmetry.space_group_name_H-M   'P 1'
#
loop_
_entity.id
_entity.type
_entity.pdbx_description
1 polymer ?
#
loop_
_entity_poly.entity_id
_entity_poly.type
_entity_poly.pdbx_seq_one_letter_code
_entity_poly.pdbx_strand_id
1 'polypeptide(L)'
;MKKKMYRGFEVYLVNAQYVKNVPGRKTDVSDCQWIQYLHSLGLLRTSFRPPGTICAIRSLWRHRDSLIQMAAEHVMHMQKALNQMSLQVHRVLSDITGLSGLRILDAILAGERNPVLLARLCQPRVKSSRDTVAKSLEGDYRVEHIFALRQSLAGYRYYQGLIAEVDAEIQGYLASFATIGDLDSTPPARTKKRTYQRQHYEPKARSQ
;
A
#
# COMPACT_ATOMS: atom_id res chain seq x y z
N MET A 1 4.85 -10.12 -28.08
CA MET A 1 6.03 -9.36 -27.59
C MET A 1 6.04 -7.98 -28.25
N LYS A 2 5.77 -6.90 -27.52
CA LYS A 2 5.72 -5.55 -28.13
C LYS A 2 7.11 -4.93 -28.14
N LYS A 3 7.61 -4.70 -29.36
CA LYS A 3 8.86 -4.04 -29.72
C LYS A 3 8.82 -2.59 -29.25
N LYS A 4 9.79 -2.13 -28.45
CA LYS A 4 9.96 -0.70 -28.21
C LYS A 4 10.90 -0.17 -29.29
N MET A 5 10.34 0.54 -30.27
CA MET A 5 11.13 1.33 -31.21
C MET A 5 11.59 2.61 -30.51
N TYR A 6 12.89 2.77 -30.32
CA TYR A 6 13.47 4.01 -29.80
C TYR A 6 14.41 4.57 -30.88
N ARG A 7 14.04 5.71 -31.47
CA ARG A 7 14.77 6.32 -32.61
C ARG A 7 15.01 5.37 -33.79
N GLY A 8 14.06 4.48 -34.08
CA GLY A 8 14.13 3.50 -35.18
C GLY A 8 14.79 2.16 -34.82
N PHE A 9 15.35 2.00 -33.61
CA PHE A 9 15.95 0.73 -33.18
C PHE A 9 14.97 -0.15 -32.40
N GLU A 10 14.98 -1.44 -32.72
CA GLU A 10 14.30 -2.47 -31.95
C GLU A 10 15.16 -2.88 -30.75
N VAL A 11 14.72 -2.52 -29.54
CA VAL A 11 15.48 -2.77 -28.31
C VAL A 11 14.95 -3.99 -27.57
N TYR A 12 15.86 -4.92 -27.27
CA TYR A 12 15.61 -6.11 -26.47
C TYR A 12 16.22 -5.99 -25.08
N LEU A 13 15.40 -6.19 -24.05
CA LEU A 13 15.89 -6.34 -22.68
C LEU A 13 16.19 -7.82 -22.43
N VAL A 14 17.40 -8.17 -22.00
CA VAL A 14 17.81 -9.56 -21.73
C VAL A 14 18.32 -9.64 -20.29
N ASN A 15 18.01 -10.74 -19.59
CA ASN A 15 18.50 -10.94 -18.23
C ASN A 15 20.00 -11.29 -18.25
N ALA A 16 20.79 -10.54 -17.49
CA ALA A 16 22.24 -10.71 -17.40
C ALA A 16 22.68 -12.11 -16.96
N GLN A 17 21.87 -12.83 -16.18
CA GLN A 17 22.17 -14.21 -15.76
C GLN A 17 22.22 -15.19 -16.94
N TYR A 18 21.41 -14.97 -17.98
CA TYR A 18 21.43 -15.81 -19.18
C TYR A 18 22.62 -15.50 -20.10
N VAL A 19 23.16 -14.27 -20.00
CA VAL A 19 24.33 -13.83 -20.79
C VAL A 19 25.65 -14.19 -20.09
N LYS A 20 25.69 -14.12 -18.74
CA LYS A 20 26.88 -14.39 -17.92
C LYS A 20 27.34 -15.85 -17.90
N ASN A 21 26.48 -16.79 -18.26
CA ASN A 21 26.79 -18.23 -18.19
C ASN A 21 27.60 -18.74 -19.39
N VAL A 22 28.15 -17.86 -20.24
CA VAL A 22 29.04 -18.26 -21.34
C VAL A 22 30.50 -18.00 -20.93
N PRO A 23 31.30 -19.04 -20.62
CA PRO A 23 32.69 -18.87 -20.19
C PRO A 23 33.59 -18.35 -21.33
N GLY A 24 34.64 -17.61 -20.98
CA GLY A 24 35.82 -17.42 -21.85
C GLY A 24 36.08 -16.03 -22.44
N ARG A 25 35.60 -14.93 -21.85
CA ARG A 25 35.81 -13.57 -22.41
C ARG A 25 36.29 -12.58 -21.36
N LYS A 26 37.30 -11.79 -21.72
CA LYS A 26 38.09 -10.93 -20.79
C LYS A 26 37.99 -9.44 -21.12
N THR A 27 37.41 -9.06 -22.27
CA THR A 27 37.34 -7.66 -22.73
C THR A 27 35.94 -7.27 -23.19
N ASP A 28 35.48 -6.05 -22.85
CA ASP A 28 34.15 -5.53 -23.21
C ASP A 28 33.87 -5.58 -24.72
N VAL A 29 34.91 -5.37 -25.55
CA VAL A 29 34.79 -5.45 -27.02
C VAL A 29 34.42 -6.87 -27.48
N SER A 30 35.06 -7.89 -26.91
CA SER A 30 34.79 -9.30 -27.23
C SER A 30 33.42 -9.77 -26.71
N ASP A 31 32.93 -9.15 -25.64
CA ASP A 31 31.60 -9.39 -25.08
C ASP A 31 30.50 -8.75 -25.93
N CYS A 32 30.67 -7.50 -26.39
CA CYS A 32 29.70 -6.84 -27.26
C CYS A 32 29.52 -7.59 -28.59
N GLN A 33 30.62 -8.01 -29.23
CA GLN A 33 30.58 -8.83 -30.46
C GLN A 33 29.85 -10.16 -30.23
N TRP A 34 30.00 -10.75 -29.04
CA TRP A 34 29.30 -11.98 -28.71
C TRP A 34 27.81 -11.80 -28.56
N ILE A 35 27.41 -10.75 -27.84
CA ILE A 35 26.00 -10.43 -27.62
C ILE A 35 25.33 -10.16 -28.97
N GLN A 36 26.02 -9.47 -29.89
CA GLN A 36 25.55 -9.30 -31.26
C GLN A 36 25.39 -10.66 -31.98
N TYR A 37 26.36 -11.56 -31.88
CA TYR A 37 26.28 -12.89 -32.50
C TYR A 37 25.11 -13.71 -31.93
N LEU A 38 24.97 -13.80 -30.61
CA LEU A 38 23.86 -14.48 -29.94
C LEU A 38 22.50 -13.87 -30.31
N HIS A 39 22.44 -12.55 -30.45
CA HIS A 39 21.24 -11.85 -30.90
C HIS A 39 20.89 -12.21 -32.35
N SER A 40 21.89 -12.26 -33.25
CA SER A 40 21.67 -12.64 -34.66
C SER A 40 21.15 -14.08 -34.82
N LEU A 41 21.53 -14.98 -33.92
CA LEU A 41 21.04 -16.36 -33.87
C LEU A 41 19.71 -16.53 -33.13
N GLY A 42 19.15 -15.48 -32.54
CA GLY A 42 17.91 -15.56 -31.76
C GLY A 42 18.03 -16.35 -30.44
N LEU A 43 19.24 -16.62 -29.96
CA LEU A 43 19.50 -17.40 -28.75
C LEU A 43 19.26 -16.59 -27.45
N LEU A 44 19.10 -15.27 -27.57
CA LEU A 44 18.83 -14.41 -26.43
C LEU A 44 17.35 -14.39 -26.08
N ARG A 45 17.02 -14.97 -24.93
CA ARG A 45 15.67 -14.88 -24.37
C ARG A 45 15.40 -13.48 -23.85
N THR A 46 14.47 -12.81 -24.49
CA THR A 46 14.02 -11.47 -24.10
C THR A 46 13.25 -11.51 -22.79
N SER A 47 13.56 -10.62 -21.86
CA SER A 47 12.77 -10.39 -20.66
C SER A 47 11.44 -9.74 -20.99
N PHE A 48 10.40 -10.15 -20.26
CA PHE A 48 9.08 -9.56 -20.41
C PHE A 48 9.11 -8.10 -19.94
N ARG A 49 8.74 -7.20 -20.84
CA ARG A 49 8.50 -5.78 -20.53
C ARG A 49 7.02 -5.49 -20.73
N PRO A 50 6.29 -5.04 -19.70
CA PRO A 50 4.90 -4.61 -19.87
C PRO A 50 4.80 -3.47 -20.90
N PRO A 51 3.69 -3.38 -21.64
CA PRO A 51 3.38 -2.21 -22.46
C PRO A 51 3.48 -0.91 -21.66
N GLY A 52 3.78 0.20 -22.34
CA GLY A 52 3.96 1.51 -21.70
C GLY A 52 2.78 1.94 -20.83
N THR A 53 1.56 1.60 -21.25
CA THR A 53 0.32 1.85 -20.50
C THR A 53 0.30 1.12 -19.15
N ILE A 54 0.71 -0.16 -19.11
CA ILE A 54 0.83 -0.92 -17.85
C ILE A 54 1.94 -0.33 -16.97
N CYS A 55 3.05 0.12 -17.56
CA CYS A 55 4.08 0.82 -16.80
C CYS A 55 3.55 2.10 -16.14
N ALA A 56 2.73 2.89 -16.85
CA ALA A 56 2.12 4.12 -16.33
C ALA A 56 1.20 3.84 -15.13
N ILE A 57 0.28 2.88 -15.25
CA ILE A 57 -0.60 2.47 -14.13
C ILE A 57 0.23 2.02 -12.93
N ARG A 58 1.24 1.17 -13.16
CA ARG A 58 2.10 0.69 -12.07
C ARG A 58 2.85 1.82 -11.37
N SER A 59 3.17 2.91 -12.06
CA SER A 59 3.76 4.09 -11.44
C SER A 59 2.74 4.81 -10.55
N LEU A 60 1.51 5.02 -11.03
CA LEU A 60 0.41 5.61 -10.24
C LEU A 60 0.08 4.77 -9.01
N TRP A 61 0.05 3.44 -9.13
CA TRP A 61 -0.20 2.54 -7.99
C TRP A 61 0.87 2.66 -6.90
N ARG A 62 2.15 2.78 -7.27
CA ARG A 62 3.22 2.99 -6.30
C ARG A 62 3.12 4.37 -5.65
N HIS A 63 2.72 5.38 -6.42
CA HIS A 63 2.49 6.71 -5.88
C HIS A 63 1.34 6.69 -4.85
N ARG A 64 0.22 6.04 -5.19
CA ARG A 64 -0.90 5.81 -4.28
C ARG A 64 -0.47 5.11 -2.99
N ASP A 65 0.33 4.05 -3.09
CA ASP A 65 0.85 3.32 -1.92
C ASP A 65 1.67 4.25 -1.01
N SER A 66 2.52 5.11 -1.59
CA SER A 66 3.25 6.13 -0.84
C SER A 66 2.31 7.10 -0.10
N LEU A 67 1.25 7.58 -0.75
CA LEU A 67 0.27 8.48 -0.12
C LEU A 67 -0.47 7.79 1.05
N ILE A 68 -0.76 6.49 0.92
CA ILE A 68 -1.37 5.70 2.00
C ILE A 68 -0.44 5.61 3.19
N GLN A 69 0.87 5.40 2.98
CA GLN A 69 1.84 5.39 4.08
C GLN A 69 1.88 6.74 4.80
N MET A 70 1.91 7.85 4.05
CA MET A 70 1.86 9.19 4.63
C MET A 70 0.57 9.45 5.41
N ALA A 71 -0.59 8.99 4.91
CA ALA A 71 -1.84 9.05 5.64
C ALA A 71 -1.80 8.23 6.94
N ALA A 72 -1.18 7.04 6.92
CA ALA A 72 -1.04 6.18 8.09
C ALA A 72 -0.14 6.82 9.17
N GLU A 73 0.91 7.55 8.79
CA GLU A 73 1.72 8.34 9.72
C GLU A 73 0.87 9.36 10.48
N HIS A 74 -0.03 10.08 9.80
CA HIS A 74 -0.94 10.99 10.46
C HIS A 74 -1.93 10.30 11.39
N VAL A 75 -2.35 9.05 11.10
CA VAL A 75 -3.14 8.25 12.04
C VAL A 75 -2.36 7.95 13.31
N MET A 76 -1.08 7.59 13.20
CA MET A 76 -0.21 7.37 14.35
C MET A 76 -0.01 8.66 15.16
N HIS A 77 0.13 9.81 14.50
CA HIS A 77 0.21 11.10 15.17
C HIS A 77 -1.09 11.47 15.92
N MET A 78 -2.26 11.17 15.34
CA MET A 78 -3.55 11.34 16.04
C MET A 78 -3.62 10.47 17.30
N GLN A 79 -3.25 9.18 17.19
CA GLN A 79 -3.22 8.28 18.35
C GLN A 79 -2.24 8.75 19.43
N LYS A 80 -1.06 9.25 19.03
CA LYS A 80 -0.08 9.83 19.95
C LYS A 80 -0.65 11.02 20.73
N ALA A 81 -1.30 11.96 20.04
CA ALA A 81 -1.91 13.12 20.68
C ALA A 81 -3.01 12.70 21.67
N LEU A 82 -3.86 11.73 21.30
CA LEU A 82 -4.87 11.17 22.20
C LEU A 82 -4.24 10.52 23.45
N ASN A 83 -3.19 9.72 23.27
CA ASN A 83 -2.48 9.10 24.38
C ASN A 83 -1.87 10.12 25.36
N GLN A 84 -1.32 11.21 24.84
CA GLN A 84 -0.74 12.28 25.66
C GLN A 84 -1.80 13.06 26.46
N MET A 85 -3.05 13.06 26.00
CA MET A 85 -4.22 13.58 26.73
C MET A 85 -4.90 12.53 27.62
N SER A 86 -4.31 11.33 27.76
CA SER A 86 -4.88 10.17 28.46
C SER A 86 -6.21 9.65 27.87
N LEU A 87 -6.51 9.96 26.60
CA LEU A 87 -7.70 9.51 25.90
C LEU A 87 -7.46 8.13 25.24
N GLN A 88 -8.14 7.10 25.73
CA GLN A 88 -7.94 5.71 25.29
C GLN A 88 -8.92 5.26 24.19
N VAL A 89 -9.53 6.21 23.48
CA VAL A 89 -10.55 5.98 22.44
C VAL A 89 -10.08 5.00 21.36
N HIS A 90 -8.83 5.12 20.93
CA HIS A 90 -8.22 4.25 19.91
C HIS A 90 -8.00 2.79 20.36
N ARG A 91 -8.13 2.49 21.66
CA ARG A 91 -8.07 1.13 22.21
C ARG A 91 -9.45 0.48 22.29
N VAL A 92 -10.50 1.29 22.46
CA VAL A 92 -11.89 0.83 22.58
C VAL A 92 -12.58 0.76 21.22
N LEU A 93 -12.21 1.62 20.28
CA LEU A 93 -12.66 1.56 18.89
C LEU A 93 -11.74 0.66 18.06
N SER A 94 -12.34 -0.15 17.19
CA SER A 94 -11.59 -0.97 16.23
C SER A 94 -10.87 -0.14 15.17
N ASP A 95 -11.39 1.04 14.86
CA ASP A 95 -10.83 1.96 13.88
C ASP A 95 -11.12 3.41 14.29
N ILE A 96 -10.05 4.20 14.46
CA ILE A 96 -10.10 5.63 14.78
C ILE A 96 -10.45 6.49 13.55
N THR A 97 -10.14 6.01 12.35
CA THR A 97 -10.42 6.70 11.08
C THR A 97 -11.81 6.41 10.53
N GLY A 98 -12.55 5.50 11.16
CA GLY A 98 -13.95 5.25 10.82
C GLY A 98 -14.86 6.43 11.17
N LEU A 99 -16.10 6.41 10.66
CA LEU A 99 -17.06 7.51 10.82
C LEU A 99 -17.27 7.91 12.29
N SER A 100 -17.39 6.95 13.21
CA SER A 100 -17.54 7.24 14.65
C SER A 100 -16.31 7.95 15.22
N GLY A 101 -15.10 7.48 14.89
CA GLY A 101 -13.85 8.04 15.39
C GLY A 101 -13.63 9.46 14.85
N LEU A 102 -13.82 9.69 13.56
CA LEU A 102 -13.72 11.02 12.95
C LEU A 102 -14.73 12.01 13.56
N ARG A 103 -15.98 11.60 13.81
CA ARG A 103 -16.99 12.46 14.45
C ARG A 103 -16.60 12.85 15.87
N ILE A 104 -16.02 11.92 16.64
CA ILE A 104 -15.51 12.20 17.98
C ILE A 104 -14.34 13.17 17.90
N LEU A 105 -13.39 12.95 16.99
CA LEU A 105 -12.25 13.83 16.79
C LEU A 105 -12.68 15.25 16.39
N ASP A 106 -13.63 15.38 15.47
CA ASP A 106 -14.19 16.67 15.07
C ASP A 106 -14.90 17.36 16.24
N ALA A 107 -15.65 16.62 17.08
CA ALA A 107 -16.31 17.17 18.25
C ALA A 107 -15.31 17.64 19.32
N ILE A 108 -14.24 16.88 19.56
CA ILE A 108 -13.14 17.28 20.46
C ILE A 108 -12.49 18.57 19.96
N LEU A 109 -12.26 18.69 18.65
CA LEU A 109 -11.69 19.90 18.05
C LEU A 109 -12.67 21.09 18.07
N ALA A 110 -13.98 20.84 18.05
CA ALA A 110 -15.02 21.86 18.24
C ALA A 110 -15.12 22.34 19.71
N GLY A 111 -14.39 21.73 20.64
CA GLY A 111 -14.32 22.10 22.05
C GLY A 111 -15.27 21.31 22.96
N GLU A 112 -15.94 20.28 22.43
CA GLU A 112 -16.78 19.38 23.21
C GLU A 112 -15.90 18.49 24.11
N ARG A 113 -16.18 18.51 25.41
CA ARG A 113 -15.41 17.76 26.44
C ARG A 113 -16.28 16.82 27.25
N ASN A 114 -17.59 16.78 27.02
CA ASN A 114 -18.47 15.90 27.76
C ASN A 114 -18.36 14.46 27.23
N PRO A 115 -17.83 13.50 28.02
CA PRO A 115 -17.62 12.13 27.56
C PRO A 115 -18.94 11.42 27.19
N VAL A 116 -20.05 11.80 27.83
CA VAL A 116 -21.38 11.22 27.54
C VAL A 116 -21.92 11.70 26.18
N LEU A 117 -21.70 12.98 25.83
CA LEU A 117 -22.11 13.52 24.53
C LEU A 117 -21.26 12.92 23.40
N LEU A 118 -19.95 12.81 23.62
CA LEU A 118 -19.03 12.17 22.67
C LEU A 118 -19.37 10.68 22.46
N ALA A 119 -19.71 9.94 23.53
CA ALA A 119 -20.14 8.54 23.43
C ALA A 119 -21.46 8.36 22.67
N ARG A 120 -22.35 9.37 22.63
CA ARG A 120 -23.58 9.34 21.82
C ARG A 120 -23.33 9.49 20.32
N LEU A 121 -22.19 10.06 19.92
CA LEU A 121 -21.80 10.18 18.51
C LEU A 121 -21.36 8.83 17.90
N CYS A 122 -21.05 7.84 18.75
CA CYS A 122 -20.74 6.48 18.30
C CYS A 122 -21.94 5.80 17.64
N GLN A 123 -21.66 5.14 16.52
CA GLN A 123 -22.65 4.29 15.86
C GLN A 123 -23.06 3.10 16.73
N PRO A 124 -24.29 2.56 16.54
CA PRO A 124 -24.76 1.38 17.27
C PRO A 124 -23.95 0.09 17.02
N ARG A 125 -23.17 0.04 15.92
CA ARG A 125 -22.33 -1.12 15.55
C ARG A 125 -21.02 -1.21 16.33
N VAL A 126 -20.72 -0.23 17.19
CA VAL A 126 -19.56 -0.30 18.08
C VAL A 126 -19.80 -1.41 19.09
N LYS A 127 -18.90 -2.40 19.12
CA LYS A 127 -19.01 -3.58 20.01
C LYS A 127 -18.93 -3.20 21.49
N SER A 128 -18.22 -2.12 21.79
CA SER A 128 -18.00 -1.61 23.14
C SER A 128 -19.22 -0.84 23.64
N SER A 129 -19.58 -1.03 24.91
CA SER A 129 -20.68 -0.29 25.53
C SER A 129 -20.40 1.22 25.52
N ARG A 130 -21.46 2.03 25.44
CA ARG A 130 -21.35 3.51 25.51
C ARG A 130 -20.67 3.98 26.79
N ASP A 131 -20.86 3.27 27.89
CA ASP A 131 -20.18 3.57 29.16
C ASP A 131 -18.67 3.33 29.08
N THR A 132 -18.24 2.26 28.41
CA THR A 132 -16.82 1.97 28.21
C THR A 132 -16.18 3.03 27.32
N VAL A 133 -16.90 3.50 26.30
CA VAL A 133 -16.46 4.60 25.44
C VAL A 133 -16.38 5.91 26.22
N ALA A 134 -17.39 6.25 27.01
CA ALA A 134 -17.38 7.45 27.85
C ALA A 134 -16.18 7.47 28.81
N LYS A 135 -15.91 6.35 29.51
CA LYS A 135 -14.74 6.21 30.38
C LYS A 135 -13.42 6.41 29.63
N SER A 136 -13.31 5.95 28.38
CA SER A 136 -12.10 6.15 27.57
C SER A 136 -11.88 7.58 27.08
N LEU A 137 -12.89 8.45 27.22
CA LEU A 137 -12.88 9.86 26.83
C LEU A 137 -12.63 10.78 28.03
N GLU A 138 -12.48 10.22 29.22
CA GLU A 138 -12.04 10.92 30.43
C GLU A 138 -10.53 11.10 30.36
N GLY A 139 -10.08 12.36 30.33
CA GLY A 139 -8.67 12.70 30.17
C GLY A 139 -8.42 14.19 30.30
N ASP A 140 -7.16 14.59 30.12
CA ASP A 140 -6.72 15.97 30.21
C ASP A 140 -6.57 16.59 28.81
N TYR A 141 -7.47 17.52 28.49
CA TYR A 141 -7.58 18.17 27.19
C TYR A 141 -6.60 19.35 27.05
N ARG A 142 -5.32 19.04 27.08
CA ARG A 142 -4.21 20.03 26.96
C ARG A 142 -4.17 20.67 25.57
N VAL A 143 -4.01 22.00 25.54
CA VAL A 143 -4.10 22.81 24.31
C VAL A 143 -3.05 22.46 23.26
N GLU A 144 -1.84 22.12 23.69
CA GLU A 144 -0.72 21.72 22.84
C GLU A 144 -1.02 20.42 22.06
N HIS A 145 -1.67 19.46 22.71
CA HIS A 145 -2.00 18.18 22.11
C HIS A 145 -3.25 18.28 21.24
N ILE A 146 -4.21 19.15 21.59
CA ILE A 146 -5.34 19.49 20.72
C ILE A 146 -4.85 20.14 19.42
N PHE A 147 -3.86 21.03 19.50
CA PHE A 147 -3.27 21.65 18.32
C PHE A 147 -2.60 20.61 17.41
N ALA A 148 -1.80 19.72 17.99
CA ALA A 148 -1.16 18.62 17.26
C ALA A 148 -2.19 17.66 16.63
N LEU A 149 -3.28 17.36 17.36
CA LEU A 149 -4.38 16.54 16.86
C LEU A 149 -5.06 17.19 15.65
N ARG A 150 -5.32 18.50 15.71
CA ARG A 150 -5.90 19.28 14.61
C ARG A 150 -5.05 19.22 13.35
N GLN A 151 -3.73 19.42 13.47
CA GLN A 151 -2.82 19.33 12.34
C GLN A 151 -2.75 17.91 11.77
N SER A 152 -2.73 16.91 12.63
CA SER A 152 -2.69 15.50 12.20
C SER A 152 -3.97 15.09 11.46
N LEU A 153 -5.14 15.50 11.94
CA LEU A 153 -6.42 15.26 11.28
C LEU A 153 -6.49 15.97 9.91
N ALA A 154 -6.02 17.22 9.83
CA ALA A 154 -5.97 17.97 8.58
C ALA A 154 -5.05 17.29 7.55
N GLY A 155 -3.85 16.86 7.97
CA GLY A 155 -2.92 16.10 7.14
C GLY A 155 -3.52 14.81 6.63
N TYR A 156 -4.15 14.02 7.52
CA TYR A 156 -4.86 12.80 7.13
C TYR A 156 -5.93 13.07 6.05
N ARG A 157 -6.78 14.08 6.24
CA ARG A 157 -7.83 14.46 5.27
C ARG A 157 -7.24 14.90 3.92
N TYR A 158 -6.13 15.64 3.96
CA TYR A 158 -5.44 16.08 2.75
C TYR A 158 -4.93 14.87 1.93
N TYR A 159 -4.25 13.92 2.56
CA TYR A 159 -3.78 12.71 1.86
C TYR A 159 -4.93 11.83 1.37
N GLN A 160 -6.05 11.76 2.09
CA GLN A 160 -7.25 11.06 1.59
C GLN A 160 -7.77 11.70 0.30
N GLY A 161 -7.73 13.04 0.18
CA GLY A 161 -8.06 13.75 -1.05
C GLY A 161 -7.12 13.37 -2.21
N LEU A 162 -5.81 13.43 -1.98
CA LEU A 162 -4.82 13.05 -3.00
C LEU A 162 -4.96 11.58 -3.43
N ILE A 163 -5.25 10.66 -2.49
CA ILE A 163 -5.51 9.26 -2.82
C ILE A 163 -6.72 9.14 -3.75
N ALA A 164 -7.80 9.87 -3.48
CA ALA A 164 -8.99 9.87 -4.33
C ALA A 164 -8.71 10.43 -5.73
N GLU A 165 -7.88 11.47 -5.86
CA GLU A 165 -7.44 12.00 -7.15
C GLU A 165 -6.65 10.97 -7.95
N VAL A 166 -5.70 10.27 -7.31
CA VAL A 166 -4.93 9.20 -7.96
C VAL A 166 -5.83 8.02 -8.34
N ASP A 167 -6.82 7.69 -7.52
CA ASP A 167 -7.80 6.64 -7.80
C ASP A 167 -8.65 6.98 -9.02
N ALA A 168 -9.07 8.24 -9.17
CA ALA A 168 -9.79 8.71 -10.36
C ALA A 168 -8.93 8.62 -11.63
N GLU A 169 -7.66 9.03 -11.55
CA GLU A 169 -6.72 8.93 -12.66
C GLU A 169 -6.49 7.47 -13.07
N ILE A 170 -6.26 6.58 -12.10
CA ILE A 170 -6.11 5.13 -12.33
C ILE A 170 -7.36 4.57 -13.01
N GLN A 171 -8.56 4.96 -12.57
CA GLN A 171 -9.82 4.52 -13.17
C GLN A 171 -9.93 4.98 -14.64
N GLY A 172 -9.50 6.20 -14.95
CA GLY A 172 -9.42 6.72 -16.32
C GLY A 172 -8.47 5.90 -17.19
N TYR A 173 -7.27 5.58 -16.69
CA TYR A 173 -6.36 4.69 -17.40
C TYR A 173 -6.96 3.30 -17.59
N LEU A 174 -7.60 2.71 -16.59
CA LEU A 174 -8.21 1.38 -16.67
C LEU A 174 -9.36 1.33 -17.69
N ALA A 175 -10.20 2.36 -17.76
CA ALA A 175 -11.28 2.45 -18.75
C ALA A 175 -10.77 2.49 -20.20
N SER A 176 -9.56 3.00 -20.43
CA SER A 176 -8.91 2.99 -21.75
C SER A 176 -8.40 1.61 -22.19
N PHE A 177 -8.30 0.64 -21.26
CA PHE A 177 -8.02 -0.73 -21.64
C PHE A 177 -9.30 -1.33 -22.22
N ALA A 178 -9.23 -1.73 -23.49
CA ALA A 178 -10.23 -2.65 -24.03
C ALA A 178 -10.34 -3.84 -23.08
N THR A 179 -11.54 -4.10 -22.57
CA THR A 179 -11.88 -5.39 -21.98
C THR A 179 -11.44 -6.42 -23.01
N ILE A 180 -10.38 -7.15 -22.73
CA ILE A 180 -9.96 -8.26 -23.59
C ILE A 180 -11.11 -9.27 -23.42
N GLY A 181 -12.06 -9.22 -24.35
CA GLY A 181 -13.16 -10.17 -24.42
C GLY A 181 -12.58 -11.58 -24.45
N ASP A 182 -13.18 -12.44 -23.63
CA ASP A 182 -12.87 -13.87 -23.52
C ASP A 182 -11.39 -14.21 -23.37
N LEU A 183 -10.76 -13.71 -22.30
CA LEU A 183 -9.72 -14.52 -21.67
C LEU A 183 -10.45 -15.64 -20.94
N ASP A 184 -10.27 -16.89 -21.40
CA ASP A 184 -10.66 -18.09 -20.68
C ASP A 184 -10.44 -17.87 -19.18
N SER A 185 -11.52 -17.81 -18.41
CA SER A 185 -11.50 -17.52 -16.98
C SER A 185 -10.88 -18.65 -16.16
N THR A 186 -10.27 -19.63 -16.81
CA THR A 186 -9.54 -20.71 -16.17
C THR A 186 -8.17 -20.19 -15.74
N PRO A 187 -7.91 -20.10 -14.43
CA PRO A 187 -6.58 -19.78 -13.95
C PRO A 187 -5.60 -20.83 -14.49
N PRO A 188 -4.38 -20.45 -14.93
CA PRO A 188 -3.41 -21.42 -15.38
C PRO A 188 -3.18 -22.46 -14.28
N ALA A 189 -3.16 -23.74 -14.67
CA ALA A 189 -2.96 -24.85 -13.75
C ALA A 189 -1.72 -24.59 -12.90
N ARG A 190 -1.91 -24.54 -11.58
CA ARG A 190 -0.87 -24.20 -10.61
C ARG A 190 0.31 -25.17 -10.75
N THR A 191 1.44 -24.69 -11.26
CA THR A 191 2.62 -25.52 -11.60
C THR A 191 3.33 -26.13 -10.38
N LYS A 192 3.07 -25.64 -9.16
CA LYS A 192 3.66 -26.16 -7.91
C LYS A 192 2.62 -26.23 -6.79
N LYS A 193 2.41 -27.41 -6.21
CA LYS A 193 1.73 -27.56 -4.91
C LYS A 193 2.62 -26.93 -3.83
N ARG A 194 2.42 -25.65 -3.52
CA ARG A 194 2.95 -25.06 -2.29
C ARG A 194 1.98 -25.42 -1.17
N THR A 195 2.32 -26.46 -0.41
CA THR A 195 1.71 -26.71 0.89
C THR A 195 2.09 -25.54 1.78
N TYR A 196 1.13 -24.71 2.17
CA TYR A 196 1.35 -23.70 3.20
C TYR A 196 1.51 -24.46 4.51
N GLN A 197 2.75 -24.79 4.89
CA GLN A 197 3.03 -25.29 6.23
C GLN A 197 3.00 -24.09 7.18
N ARG A 198 1.98 -24.01 8.03
CA ARG A 198 2.10 -23.26 9.29
C ARG A 198 3.12 -24.02 10.14
N GLN A 199 4.40 -23.70 10.00
CA GLN A 199 5.38 -24.14 11.00
C GLN A 199 5.10 -23.33 12.26
N HIS A 200 4.38 -23.93 13.21
CA HIS A 200 4.39 -23.45 14.59
C HIS A 200 5.81 -23.63 15.11
N TYR A 201 6.51 -22.53 15.34
CA TYR A 201 7.78 -22.49 16.06
C TYR A 201 7.50 -22.65 17.57
N GLU A 202 6.95 -23.79 17.98
CA GLU A 202 6.98 -24.17 19.39
C GLU A 202 8.16 -25.12 19.61
N PRO A 203 9.10 -24.78 20.52
CA PRO A 203 10.18 -25.69 20.86
C PRO A 203 9.59 -26.93 21.53
N LYS A 204 9.77 -28.10 20.90
CA LYS A 204 9.41 -29.38 21.54
C LYS A 204 10.23 -29.52 22.81
N ALA A 205 9.56 -29.51 23.96
CA ALA A 205 10.17 -29.86 25.24
C ALA A 205 10.78 -31.26 25.12
N ARG A 206 12.09 -31.39 25.41
CA ARG A 206 12.74 -32.69 25.56
C ARG A 206 12.06 -33.40 26.74
N SER A 207 11.34 -34.48 26.47
CA SER A 207 10.98 -35.45 27.51
C SER A 207 12.27 -36.05 28.07
N GLN A 208 12.35 -36.10 29.40
CA GLN A 208 13.42 -36.72 30.17
C GLN A 208 13.56 -38.21 29.85
#